data_AF-A0A1C2AYL6-F1
#
_entry.id   AF-A0A1C2AYL6-F1
#
_cell.length_a   1.000
_cell.length_b   1.000
_cell.length_c   1.000
_cell.angle_alpha   90.00
_cell.angle_beta   90.00
_cell.angle_gamma   90.00
#
_symmetry.space_group_name_H-M   'P 1'
#
loop_
_entity.id
_entity.type
_entity.pdbx_description
1 polymer ?
#
loop_
_entity_poly.entity_id
_entity_poly.type
_entity_poly.pdbx_seq_one_letter_code
_entity_poly.pdbx_strand_id
1 'polypeptide(L)'
;MSKIILAFFIFIIVHGCSYEPILKNKKYDFKFKSINLDKENKTNNILKNNLLEKSKNSSKKEYDLYLITSQEKEIISSNKQGDPTIFQIKISLNYLLKENDKLILKDVIQRQVTYNNINDKH
;
A
#
# COMPACT_ATOMS: atom_id res chain seq x y z
N MET A 1 -44.75 -22.29 -18.23
CA MET A 1 -43.33 -22.64 -18.49
C MET A 1 -42.46 -21.42 -18.75
N SER A 2 -42.82 -20.48 -19.65
CA SER A 2 -42.00 -19.29 -19.94
C SER A 2 -41.76 -18.33 -18.75
N LYS A 3 -42.77 -18.10 -17.89
CA LYS A 3 -42.65 -17.20 -16.73
C LYS A 3 -41.67 -17.70 -15.66
N ILE A 4 -41.58 -19.02 -15.47
CA ILE A 4 -40.66 -19.65 -14.51
C ILE A 4 -39.22 -19.58 -15.03
N ILE A 5 -39.03 -19.79 -16.34
CA ILE A 5 -37.74 -19.63 -17.00
C ILE A 5 -37.25 -18.17 -16.89
N LEU A 6 -38.13 -17.20 -17.09
CA LEU A 6 -37.81 -15.78 -16.92
C LEU A 6 -37.41 -15.44 -15.47
N ALA A 7 -38.12 -15.98 -14.48
CA ALA A 7 -37.77 -15.80 -13.07
C ALA A 7 -36.40 -16.40 -12.72
N PHE A 8 -36.04 -17.54 -13.32
CA PHE A 8 -34.74 -18.17 -13.16
C PHE A 8 -33.60 -17.33 -13.76
N PHE A 9 -33.82 -16.75 -14.94
CA PHE A 9 -32.86 -15.82 -15.54
C PHE A 9 -32.66 -14.55 -14.70
N ILE A 10 -33.75 -13.98 -14.15
CA ILE A 10 -33.67 -12.83 -13.24
C ILE A 10 -32.85 -13.18 -12.00
N PHE A 11 -33.09 -14.35 -11.40
CA PHE A 11 -32.35 -14.82 -10.21
C PHE A 11 -30.84 -14.90 -10.45
N ILE A 12 -30.40 -15.43 -11.61
CA ILE A 12 -28.97 -15.50 -11.97
C ILE A 12 -28.35 -14.11 -12.11
N ILE A 13 -29.08 -13.14 -12.66
CA ILE A 13 -28.55 -11.77 -12.86
C ILE A 13 -28.39 -11.05 -11.52
N VAL A 14 -29.28 -11.26 -10.55
CA VAL A 14 -29.17 -10.63 -9.22
C VAL A 14 -28.03 -11.23 -8.39
N HIS A 15 -27.71 -12.52 -8.58
CA HIS A 15 -26.63 -13.21 -7.85
C HIS A 15 -25.27 -13.21 -8.56
N GLY A 16 -25.17 -12.70 -9.78
CA GLY A 16 -23.96 -12.75 -10.60
C GLY A 16 -22.80 -11.86 -10.12
N CYS A 17 -23.07 -10.88 -9.26
CA CYS A 17 -22.06 -9.98 -8.70
C CYS A 17 -21.71 -10.36 -7.26
N SER A 18 -20.68 -11.19 -7.11
CA SER A 18 -20.11 -11.52 -5.80
C SER A 18 -19.09 -10.46 -5.37
N TYR A 19 -19.57 -9.39 -4.73
CA TYR A 19 -18.69 -8.39 -4.12
C TYR A 19 -18.24 -8.86 -2.74
N GLU A 20 -16.93 -9.07 -2.55
CA GLU A 20 -16.34 -9.27 -1.22
C GLU A 20 -16.03 -7.89 -0.61
N PRO A 21 -16.37 -7.62 0.67
CA PRO A 21 -16.02 -6.37 1.33
C PRO A 21 -14.50 -6.13 1.30
N ILE A 22 -14.09 -4.99 0.73
CA ILE A 22 -12.67 -4.61 0.60
C ILE A 22 -11.95 -4.46 1.95
N LEU A 23 -12.70 -4.13 3.00
CA LEU A 23 -12.19 -3.93 4.37
C LEU A 23 -12.09 -5.22 5.19
N LYS A 24 -12.28 -6.39 4.57
CA LYS A 24 -12.03 -7.65 5.28
C LYS A 24 -10.54 -7.71 5.63
N ASN A 25 -10.21 -7.94 6.90
CA ASN A 25 -8.84 -8.13 7.40
C ASN A 25 -8.22 -9.44 6.88
N LYS A 26 -8.13 -9.55 5.56
CA LYS A 26 -7.65 -10.71 4.83
C LYS A 26 -6.13 -10.75 4.94
N LYS A 27 -5.64 -11.85 5.48
CA LYS A 27 -4.22 -12.20 5.42
C LYS A 27 -3.97 -12.95 4.12
N TYR A 28 -2.99 -12.51 3.36
CA TYR A 28 -2.56 -13.19 2.14
C TYR A 28 -1.77 -14.44 2.50
N ASP A 29 -1.86 -15.47 1.66
CA ASP A 29 -1.17 -16.74 1.87
C ASP A 29 0.31 -16.67 1.49
N PHE A 30 1.06 -15.87 2.26
CA PHE A 30 2.52 -15.81 2.28
C PHE A 30 2.99 -15.33 3.65
N LYS A 31 4.27 -15.54 3.95
CA LYS A 31 4.96 -14.91 5.07
C LYS A 31 6.31 -14.34 4.65
N PHE A 32 6.83 -13.43 5.46
CA PHE A 32 8.19 -12.94 5.29
C PHE A 32 9.13 -13.74 6.18
N LYS A 33 10.17 -14.31 5.58
CA LYS A 33 11.31 -14.88 6.29
C LYS A 33 12.16 -13.76 6.89
N SER A 34 12.40 -12.71 6.12
CA SER A 34 13.03 -11.48 6.59
C SER A 34 12.46 -10.24 5.89
N ILE A 35 12.45 -9.12 6.61
CA ILE A 35 12.19 -7.78 6.06
C ILE A 35 13.38 -6.91 6.46
N ASN A 36 14.27 -6.71 5.49
CA ASN A 36 15.50 -5.94 5.64
C ASN A 36 15.23 -4.49 5.24
N LEU A 37 15.51 -3.57 6.15
CA LEU A 37 15.32 -2.13 5.98
C LEU A 37 16.69 -1.47 5.82
N ASP A 38 16.80 -0.49 4.93
CA ASP A 38 18.03 0.31 4.75
C ASP A 38 18.41 1.14 5.98
N LYS A 39 17.41 1.56 6.74
CA LYS A 39 17.55 2.36 7.97
C LYS A 39 16.33 2.16 8.87
N GLU A 40 16.48 2.43 10.15
CA GLU A 40 15.37 2.44 11.09
C GLU A 40 14.74 3.84 11.15
N ASN A 41 13.49 3.97 10.74
CA ASN A 41 12.73 5.22 10.81
C ASN A 41 11.22 4.95 10.90
N LYS A 42 10.44 6.00 11.21
CA LYS A 42 8.98 5.89 11.37
C LYS A 42 8.28 5.34 10.12
N THR A 43 8.67 5.79 8.93
CA THR A 43 8.09 5.34 7.65
C THR A 43 8.34 3.85 7.42
N ASN A 44 9.57 3.38 7.64
CA ASN A 44 9.98 1.99 7.51
C ASN A 44 9.28 1.10 8.53
N ASN A 45 9.12 1.57 9.77
CA ASN A 45 8.40 0.84 10.82
C ASN A 45 6.91 0.69 10.48
N ILE A 46 6.27 1.75 10.00
CA ILE A 46 4.88 1.69 9.51
C ILE A 46 4.76 0.70 8.35
N LEU A 47 5.68 0.74 7.38
CA LEU A 47 5.68 -0.18 6.25
C LEU A 47 5.80 -1.64 6.70
N LYS A 48 6.79 -1.93 7.55
CA LYS A 48 7.06 -3.27 8.08
C LYS A 48 5.84 -3.83 8.82
N ASN A 49 5.23 -3.04 9.71
CA ASN A 49 4.07 -3.47 10.48
C ASN A 49 2.87 -3.76 9.58
N ASN A 50 2.56 -2.86 8.64
CA ASN A 50 1.47 -3.07 7.67
C ASN A 50 1.68 -4.35 6.84
N LEU A 51 2.91 -4.62 6.40
CA LEU A 51 3.24 -5.83 5.64
C LEU A 51 3.07 -7.10 6.48
N LEU A 52 3.54 -7.08 7.73
CA LEU A 52 3.40 -8.21 8.65
C LEU A 52 1.93 -8.50 8.98
N GLU A 53 1.12 -7.48 9.22
CA GLU A 53 -0.32 -7.62 9.49
C GLU A 53 -1.09 -8.28 8.34
N LYS A 54 -0.67 -8.01 7.09
CA LYS A 54 -1.27 -8.59 5.88
C LYS A 54 -0.73 -9.98 5.54
N SER A 55 0.33 -10.44 6.19
CA SER A 55 0.92 -11.75 5.96
C SER A 55 0.32 -12.84 6.86
N LYS A 56 0.39 -14.10 6.41
CA LYS A 56 -0.09 -15.27 7.15
C LYS A 56 1.09 -16.10 7.66
N ASN A 57 1.36 -16.02 8.96
CA ASN A 57 2.49 -16.70 9.62
C ASN A 57 2.54 -18.22 9.39
N SER A 58 1.41 -18.88 9.14
CA SER A 58 1.34 -20.32 8.85
C SER A 58 1.52 -20.68 7.38
N SER A 59 1.76 -19.71 6.50
CA SER A 59 1.99 -19.98 5.09
C SER A 59 3.33 -20.70 4.87
N LYS A 60 3.36 -21.56 3.84
CA LYS A 60 4.58 -22.21 3.35
C LYS A 60 5.34 -21.36 2.34
N LYS A 61 4.71 -20.31 1.79
CA LYS A 61 5.35 -19.40 0.84
C LYS A 61 6.12 -18.35 1.62
N GLU A 62 7.44 -18.38 1.49
CA GLU A 62 8.37 -17.55 2.26
C GLU A 62 9.15 -16.62 1.35
N TYR A 63 9.20 -15.35 1.73
CA TYR A 63 9.97 -14.36 0.98
C TYR A 63 10.92 -13.58 1.86
N ASP A 64 12.08 -13.26 1.30
CA ASP A 64 13.01 -12.27 1.82
C ASP A 64 12.75 -10.94 1.11
N LEU A 65 12.40 -9.91 1.88
CA LEU A 65 12.07 -8.59 1.37
C LEU A 65 13.15 -7.59 1.78
N TYR A 66 13.62 -6.80 0.83
CA TYR A 66 14.56 -5.70 1.05
C TYR A 66 13.90 -4.40 0.64
N LEU A 67 13.90 -3.41 1.52
CA LEU A 67 13.24 -2.12 1.34
C LEU A 67 14.24 -0.99 1.56
N ILE A 68 14.28 -0.07 0.60
CA ILE A 68 15.05 1.17 0.69
C ILE A 68 14.08 2.33 0.48
N THR A 69 13.96 3.20 1.49
CA THR A 69 13.04 4.35 1.42
C THR A 69 13.75 5.70 1.39
N SER A 70 13.26 6.60 0.56
CA SER A 70 13.58 8.02 0.61
C SER A 70 12.31 8.85 0.82
N GLN A 71 12.46 9.95 1.55
CA GLN A 71 11.40 10.92 1.76
C GLN A 71 12.00 12.31 1.60
N GLU A 72 11.37 13.12 0.76
CA GLU A 72 11.75 14.50 0.50
C GLU A 72 10.57 15.40 0.80
N LYS A 73 10.85 16.53 1.47
CA LYS A 73 9.89 17.60 1.71
C LYS A 73 10.42 18.86 1.04
N GLU A 74 9.62 19.43 0.15
CA GLU A 74 9.96 20.65 -0.58
C GLU A 74 8.85 21.70 -0.42
N ILE A 75 9.21 22.98 -0.52
CA ILE A 75 8.27 24.10 -0.58
C ILE A 75 7.97 24.34 -2.05
N ILE A 76 6.69 24.25 -2.44
CA ILE A 76 6.28 24.45 -3.84
C ILE A 76 5.54 25.77 -4.06
N SER A 77 5.17 26.46 -2.98
CA SER A 77 4.55 27.79 -3.04
C SER A 77 4.83 28.58 -1.76
N SER A 78 4.94 29.90 -1.91
CA SER A 78 5.13 30.86 -0.82
C SER A 78 4.25 32.10 -1.01
N ASN A 79 3.97 32.83 0.07
CA ASN A 79 3.23 34.10 0.03
C ASN A 79 4.14 35.28 -0.39
N LYS A 80 3.59 36.49 -0.44
CA LYS A 80 4.34 37.71 -0.80
C LYS A 80 5.46 38.06 0.20
N GLN A 81 5.36 37.59 1.44
CA GLN A 81 6.35 37.76 2.50
C GLN A 81 7.47 36.70 2.43
N GLY A 82 7.34 35.70 1.55
CA GLY A 82 8.28 34.59 1.43
C GLY A 82 7.94 33.38 2.30
N ASP A 83 6.87 33.43 3.11
CA ASP A 83 6.48 32.31 3.96
C ASP A 83 5.91 31.16 3.12
N PRO A 84 6.33 29.91 3.37
CA PRO A 84 5.79 28.74 2.67
C PRO A 84 4.28 28.61 2.85
N THR A 85 3.55 28.42 1.76
CA THR A 85 2.08 28.21 1.75
C THR A 85 1.70 26.79 1.38
N ILE A 86 2.51 26.10 0.58
CA ILE A 86 2.25 24.71 0.16
C ILE A 86 3.56 23.94 0.19
N PHE A 87 3.51 22.78 0.81
CA PHE A 87 4.59 21.81 0.81
C PHE A 87 4.22 20.59 -0.02
N GLN A 88 5.23 19.96 -0.61
CA GLN A 88 5.11 18.67 -1.27
C GLN A 88 5.98 17.64 -0.54
N ILE A 89 5.40 16.46 -0.28
CA ILE A 89 6.13 15.29 0.21
C ILE A 89 6.22 14.28 -0.93
N LYS A 90 7.44 13.88 -1.26
CA LYS A 90 7.72 12.78 -2.19
C LYS A 90 8.30 11.62 -1.39
N ILE A 91 7.73 10.43 -1.54
CA ILE A 91 8.22 9.19 -0.96
C ILE A 91 8.56 8.24 -2.11
N SER A 92 9.80 7.75 -2.12
CA SER A 92 10.21 6.67 -3.03
C SER A 92 10.55 5.41 -2.23
N LEU A 93 10.09 4.27 -2.70
CA LEU A 93 10.37 2.96 -2.16
C LEU A 93 10.98 2.10 -3.26
N ASN A 94 12.27 1.77 -3.12
CA ASN A 94 12.87 0.71 -3.90
C ASN A 94 12.71 -0.59 -3.13
N TYR A 95 12.20 -1.63 -3.77
CA TYR A 95 12.05 -2.92 -3.13
C TYR A 95 12.62 -4.05 -3.98
N LEU A 96 13.05 -5.09 -3.28
CA LEU A 96 13.57 -6.32 -3.86
C LEU A 96 13.00 -7.49 -3.07
N LEU A 97 12.38 -8.44 -3.78
CA LEU A 97 11.76 -9.62 -3.20
C LEU A 97 12.48 -10.87 -3.73
N LYS A 98 12.87 -11.75 -2.81
CA LYS A 98 13.48 -13.04 -3.13
C LYS A 98 12.67 -14.20 -2.57
N GLU A 99 12.67 -15.30 -3.28
CA GLU A 99 12.20 -16.61 -2.82
C GLU A 99 13.35 -17.60 -2.96
N ASN A 100 13.76 -18.24 -1.85
CA ASN A 100 14.90 -19.18 -1.84
C ASN A 100 16.16 -18.58 -2.52
N ASP A 101 16.52 -17.35 -2.11
CA ASP A 101 17.62 -16.54 -2.64
C ASP A 101 17.53 -16.14 -4.13
N LYS A 102 16.50 -16.56 -4.85
CA LYS A 102 16.23 -16.15 -6.23
C LYS A 102 15.44 -14.86 -6.26
N LEU A 103 15.90 -13.89 -7.05
CA LEU A 103 15.16 -12.66 -7.30
C LEU A 103 13.87 -12.97 -8.06
N ILE A 104 12.72 -12.59 -7.48
CA ILE A 104 11.41 -12.76 -8.11
C ILE A 104 10.79 -11.44 -8.54
N LEU A 105 11.05 -10.36 -7.79
CA LEU A 105 10.53 -9.05 -8.11
C LEU A 105 11.48 -7.96 -7.62
N LYS A 106 11.65 -6.93 -8.43
CA LYS A 106 12.37 -5.71 -8.07
C LYS A 106 11.69 -4.55 -8.80
N ASP A 107 11.34 -3.52 -8.05
CA ASP A 107 10.72 -2.33 -8.65
C ASP A 107 10.86 -1.11 -7.72
N VAL A 108 10.42 0.04 -8.22
CA VAL A 108 10.40 1.32 -7.54
C VAL A 108 8.98 1.88 -7.51
N ILE A 109 8.49 2.19 -6.32
CA ILE A 109 7.20 2.84 -6.11
C ILE A 109 7.45 4.27 -5.68
N GLN A 110 6.86 5.23 -6.39
CA GLN A 110 6.93 6.65 -6.04
C GLN A 110 5.53 7.18 -5.76
N ARG A 111 5.40 7.94 -4.66
CA ARG A 111 4.16 8.64 -4.31
C ARG A 111 4.48 10.06 -3.91
N GLN A 112 3.65 10.98 -4.39
CA GLN A 112 3.72 12.38 -4.02
C GLN A 112 2.39 12.86 -3.45
N VAL A 113 2.45 13.72 -2.44
CA VAL A 113 1.29 14.37 -1.83
C VAL A 113 1.62 15.83 -1.52
N THR A 114 0.67 16.72 -1.73
CA THR A 114 0.78 18.14 -1.39
C THR A 114 -0.08 18.45 -0.17
N TYR A 115 0.38 19.35 0.68
CA TYR A 115 -0.39 19.83 1.83
C TYR A 115 -0.21 21.34 1.99
N ASN A 116 -1.31 22.01 2.31
CA ASN A 116 -1.28 23.43 2.63
C ASN A 116 -0.57 23.62 3.96
N ASN A 117 0.25 24.66 4.05
CA ASN A 117 0.77 25.11 5.32
C ASN A 117 -0.41 25.65 6.14
N ILE A 118 -0.76 24.92 7.18
CA ILE A 118 -1.71 25.38 8.18
C ILE A 118 -0.87 26.27 9.10
N ASN A 119 -0.83 27.58 8.80
CA ASN A 119 -0.37 28.54 9.79
C ASN A 119 -1.33 28.40 10.96
N ASP A 120 -0.89 27.72 12.02
CA ASP A 120 -1.57 27.72 13.31
C ASP A 120 -1.43 29.14 13.86
N LYS A 121 -2.31 30.04 13.40
CA LYS A 121 -2.51 31.34 13.99
C LYS A 121 -3.33 31.10 15.26
N HIS A 122 -2.63 30.74 16.33
CA HIS A 122 -3.12 30.99 17.69
C HIS A 122 -3.27 32.49 17.93
#